data_AF-A0A965WTD2-F1
#
_entry.id   AF-A0A965WTD2-F1
#
_cell.length_a   1.000
_cell.length_b   1.000
_cell.length_c   1.000
_cell.angle_alpha   90.00
_cell.angle_beta   90.00
_cell.angle_gamma   90.00
#
_symmetry.space_group_name_H-M   'P 1'
#
loop_
_entity.id
_entity.type
_entity.pdbx_description
1 polymer ?
#
loop_
_entity_poly.entity_id
_entity_poly.type
_entity_poly.pdbx_seq_one_letter_code
_entity_poly.pdbx_strand_id
1 'polypeptide(L)'
;MLSILVCDDDRDIVSALRIYLSAEGYNVIGCASGKEVLDIMKRQEVQLVIMDIMMPDMDGISAVAELRKSSNIPVIFLTAKSEDIDKVLGLNIGGDDYITKPF
;
A
#
# COMPACT_ATOMS: atom_id res chain seq x y z
N MET A 1 -17.86 7.34 -4.21
CA MET A 1 -16.55 7.43 -4.91
C MET A 1 -15.63 6.46 -4.20
N LEU A 2 -14.89 5.64 -4.94
CA LEU A 2 -13.98 4.66 -4.33
C LEU A 2 -12.70 5.36 -3.87
N SER A 3 -12.24 4.99 -2.68
CA SER A 3 -11.03 5.48 -2.04
C SER A 3 -9.90 4.44 -2.13
N ILE A 4 -8.76 4.90 -2.61
CA ILE A 4 -7.51 4.12 -2.66
C ILE A 4 -6.51 4.77 -1.70
N LEU A 5 -5.97 3.97 -0.79
CA LEU A 5 -4.91 4.39 0.11
C LEU A 5 -3.56 4.05 -0.51
N VAL A 6 -2.71 5.04 -0.71
CA VAL A 6 -1.35 4.88 -1.22
C VAL A 6 -0.38 5.18 -0.08
N CYS A 7 0.51 4.24 0.21
CA CYS A 7 1.54 4.36 1.24
C CYS A 7 2.92 4.16 0.64
N ASP A 8 3.74 5.20 0.68
CA ASP A 8 5.13 5.18 0.22
C ASP A 8 5.88 6.31 0.94
N ASP A 9 7.09 6.08 1.44
CA ASP A 9 7.90 7.13 2.06
C ASP A 9 8.47 8.10 1.00
N ASP A 10 8.50 7.68 -0.27
CA ASP A 10 8.76 8.54 -1.41
C ASP A 10 7.51 9.33 -1.81
N ARG A 11 7.52 10.63 -1.50
CA ARG A 11 6.43 11.56 -1.80
C ARG A 11 6.19 11.75 -3.29
N ASP A 12 7.20 11.56 -4.13
CA ASP A 12 7.06 11.69 -5.58
C ASP A 12 6.25 10.52 -6.14
N ILE A 13 6.44 9.31 -5.60
CA ILE A 13 5.62 8.14 -5.93
C ILE A 13 4.16 8.35 -5.50
N VAL A 14 3.93 8.78 -4.25
CA VAL A 14 2.56 9.07 -3.78
C VAL A 14 1.88 10.12 -4.65
N SER A 15 2.61 11.17 -5.03
CA SER A 15 2.09 12.26 -5.86
C SER A 15 1.76 11.79 -7.28
N ALA A 16 2.63 10.99 -7.89
CA ALA A 16 2.41 10.41 -9.22
C ALA A 16 1.16 9.52 -9.24
N LEU A 17 1.04 8.58 -8.29
CA LEU A 17 -0.12 7.70 -8.18
C LEU A 17 -1.40 8.48 -7.93
N ARG A 18 -1.33 9.54 -7.11
CA ARG A 18 -2.47 10.43 -6.89
C ARG A 18 -2.94 11.07 -8.19
N ILE A 19 -2.03 11.58 -9.03
CA ILE A 19 -2.38 12.17 -10.32
C ILE A 19 -3.08 11.15 -11.21
N TYR A 20 -2.49 9.96 -11.39
CA TYR A 20 -3.04 8.94 -12.29
C TYR A 20 -4.39 8.41 -11.81
N LEU A 21 -4.51 8.02 -10.54
CA LEU A 21 -5.74 7.43 -10.01
C LEU A 21 -6.86 8.47 -9.86
N SER A 22 -6.53 9.72 -9.50
CA SER A 22 -7.57 10.77 -9.46
C SER A 22 -8.06 11.17 -10.85
N ALA A 23 -7.24 11.05 -11.90
CA ALA A 23 -7.70 11.26 -13.28
C ALA A 23 -8.76 10.21 -13.69
N GLU A 24 -8.67 8.99 -13.15
CA GLU A 24 -9.65 7.91 -13.34
C GLU A 24 -10.87 8.02 -12.38
N GLY A 25 -10.95 9.10 -11.59
CA GLY A 25 -12.10 9.37 -10.71
C GLY A 25 -12.04 8.72 -9.32
N TYR A 26 -10.89 8.19 -8.91
CA TYR A 26 -10.68 7.67 -7.56
C TYR A 26 -10.33 8.78 -6.56
N ASN A 27 -10.83 8.66 -5.33
CA ASN A 27 -10.34 9.44 -4.21
C ASN A 27 -9.04 8.81 -3.71
N VAL A 28 -7.95 9.56 -3.69
CA VAL A 28 -6.63 9.03 -3.27
C VAL A 28 -6.24 9.62 -1.93
N ILE A 29 -6.01 8.74 -0.97
CA ILE A 29 -5.51 9.08 0.36
C ILE A 29 -4.03 8.70 0.39
N GLY A 30 -3.14 9.67 0.59
CA GLY A 30 -1.69 9.42 0.65
C GLY A 30 -1.20 9.39 2.10
N CYS A 31 -0.24 8.51 2.39
CA CYS A 31 0.47 8.42 3.66
C CYS A 31 1.90 7.94 3.44
N ALA A 32 2.75 8.05 4.46
CA ALA A 32 4.19 7.80 4.32
C ALA A 32 4.76 6.74 5.30
N SER A 33 3.89 6.02 6.02
CA SER A 33 4.33 4.94 6.90
C SER A 33 3.27 3.87 7.12
N GLY A 34 3.70 2.64 7.41
CA GLY A 34 2.81 1.53 7.73
C GLY A 34 1.88 1.81 8.92
N LYS A 35 2.31 2.64 9.88
CA LYS A 35 1.49 3.04 11.03
C LYS A 35 0.33 3.96 10.62
N GLU A 36 0.58 4.91 9.73
CA GLU A 36 -0.46 5.80 9.21
C GLU A 36 -1.55 5.00 8.48
N VAL A 37 -1.16 3.94 7.76
CA VAL A 37 -2.12 3.03 7.11
C VAL A 37 -3.09 2.44 8.12
N LEU A 38 -2.58 1.87 9.22
CA LEU A 38 -3.44 1.28 10.25
C LEU A 38 -4.37 2.31 10.91
N ASP A 39 -3.93 3.55 11.07
CA ASP A 39 -4.75 4.61 11.66
C ASP A 39 -5.79 5.18 10.70
N ILE A 40 -5.48 5.28 9.41
CA ILE A 40 -6.43 5.67 8.36
C ILE A 40 -7.50 4.61 8.20
N MET A 41 -7.12 3.32 8.15
CA MET A 41 -8.04 2.19 8.02
C MET A 41 -9.07 2.09 9.15
N LYS A 42 -8.80 2.68 10.32
CA LYS A 42 -9.76 2.77 11.44
C LYS A 42 -10.77 3.90 11.29
N ARG A 43 -10.48 4.91 10.46
CA ARG A 43 -11.21 6.18 10.41
C ARG A 43 -11.90 6.43 9.07
N GLN A 44 -11.43 5.79 8.02
CA GLN A 44 -11.88 6.03 6.65
C GLN A 44 -12.21 4.71 5.97
N GLU A 45 -13.25 4.72 5.14
CA GLU A 45 -13.58 3.60 4.29
C GLU A 45 -12.67 3.60 3.05
N VAL A 46 -11.90 2.53 2.89
CA VAL A 46 -10.94 2.32 1.81
C VAL A 46 -11.29 1.02 1.10
N GLN A 47 -11.11 0.96 -0.22
CA GLN A 47 -11.41 -0.25 -1.00
C GLN A 47 -10.16 -0.94 -1.57
N LEU A 48 -9.02 -0.24 -1.58
CA LEU A 48 -7.74 -0.79 -2.00
C LEU A 48 -6.61 -0.07 -1.27
N VAL A 49 -5.61 -0.84 -0.82
CA VAL A 49 -4.33 -0.29 -0.35
C VAL A 49 -3.25 -0.61 -1.38
N ILE A 50 -2.50 0.41 -1.78
CA ILE A 50 -1.26 0.28 -2.53
C ILE A 50 -0.12 0.62 -1.56
N MET A 51 0.75 -0.36 -1.30
CA MET A 51 1.69 -0.33 -0.17
C MET A 51 3.12 -0.55 -0.62
N ASP A 52 4.03 0.39 -0.37
CA ASP A 52 5.46 0.13 -0.50
C ASP A 52 5.94 -0.85 0.58
N ILE A 53 6.85 -1.75 0.22
CA ILE A 53 7.43 -2.71 1.17
C ILE A 53 8.50 -2.06 2.04
N MET A 54 9.38 -1.26 1.45
CA MET A 54 10.61 -0.78 2.07
C MET A 54 10.44 0.64 2.60
N MET A 55 9.77 0.76 3.74
CA MET A 55 9.62 2.04 4.46
C MET A 55 10.38 2.05 5.79
N PRO A 56 10.83 3.23 6.27
CA PRO A 56 11.43 3.36 7.59
C PRO A 56 10.43 3.04 8.72
N ASP A 57 10.99 2.64 9.87
CA ASP A 57 10.28 2.26 11.11
C ASP A 57 9.39 1.02 11.00
N MET A 58 8.28 1.10 10.23
CA MET A 58 7.34 0.00 10.02
C MET A 58 7.22 -0.28 8.52
N ASP A 59 7.82 -1.40 8.10
CA ASP A 59 7.77 -1.85 6.72
C ASP A 59 6.34 -2.27 6.30
N GLY A 60 6.12 -2.31 4.99
CA GLY A 60 4.80 -2.60 4.42
C GLY A 60 4.29 -4.00 4.73
N ILE A 61 5.19 -4.99 4.85
CA ILE A 61 4.82 -6.37 5.16
C ILE A 61 4.28 -6.46 6.59
N SER A 62 4.99 -5.87 7.54
CA SER A 62 4.57 -5.75 8.94
C SER A 62 3.24 -5.01 9.06
N ALA A 63 3.03 -3.94 8.28
CA ALA A 63 1.77 -3.19 8.27
C ALA A 63 0.59 -4.04 7.77
N VAL A 64 0.80 -4.79 6.69
CA VAL A 64 -0.22 -5.69 6.13
C VAL A 64 -0.52 -6.84 7.09
N ALA A 65 0.50 -7.44 7.71
CA ALA A 65 0.30 -8.50 8.71
C ALA A 65 -0.58 -8.03 9.88
N GLU A 66 -0.40 -6.80 10.36
CA GLU A 66 -1.24 -6.21 11.40
C GLU A 66 -2.65 -5.89 10.87
N LEU A 67 -2.75 -5.31 9.66
CA LEU A 67 -4.02 -5.00 9.02
C LEU A 67 -4.90 -6.25 8.85
N ARG A 68 -4.30 -7.38 8.47
CA ARG A 68 -4.98 -8.67 8.28
C ARG A 68 -5.60 -9.25 9.54
N LYS A 69 -5.20 -8.80 10.74
CA LYS A 69 -5.88 -9.17 12.00
C LYS A 69 -7.30 -8.60 12.09
N SER A 70 -7.62 -7.56 11.32
CA SER A 70 -8.88 -6.82 11.40
C SER A 70 -9.57 -6.56 10.05
N SER A 71 -8.87 -6.76 8.93
CA SER A 71 -9.38 -6.44 7.60
C SER A 71 -8.81 -7.34 6.50
N ASN A 72 -9.69 -7.77 5.59
CA ASN A 72 -9.35 -8.50 4.37
C ASN A 72 -9.38 -7.57 3.13
N ILE A 73 -9.17 -6.27 3.33
CA ILE A 73 -9.13 -5.31 2.22
C ILE A 73 -8.06 -5.73 1.19
N PRO A 74 -8.33 -5.58 -0.12
CA PRO A 74 -7.31 -5.81 -1.14
C PRO A 74 -6.05 -4.95 -0.91
N VAL A 75 -4.88 -5.57 -1.00
CA VAL A 75 -3.57 -4.93 -0.89
C VAL A 75 -2.71 -5.29 -2.09
N ILE A 76 -2.20 -4.27 -2.78
CA ILE A 76 -1.18 -4.40 -3.83
C ILE A 76 0.13 -3.86 -3.29
N PHE A 77 1.18 -4.67 -3.28
CA PHE A 77 2.51 -4.21 -2.91
C PHE A 77 3.19 -3.45 -4.07
N LEU A 78 3.84 -2.34 -3.77
CA LEU A 78 4.80 -1.66 -4.63
C LEU A 78 6.21 -2.03 -4.17
N THR A 79 7.09 -2.48 -5.06
CA THR A 79 8.46 -2.85 -4.68
C THR A 79 9.47 -2.53 -5.77
N ALA A 80 10.65 -2.04 -5.39
CA ALA A 80 11.80 -1.91 -6.29
C ALA A 80 12.63 -3.21 -6.40
N LYS A 81 12.43 -4.19 -5.51
CA LYS A 81 13.26 -5.40 -5.44
C LYS A 81 12.59 -6.60 -6.10
N SER A 82 13.32 -7.17 -7.05
CA SER A 82 13.02 -8.42 -7.74
C SER A 82 13.49 -9.67 -6.99
N GLU A 83 13.73 -9.60 -5.67
CA GLU A 83 14.11 -10.78 -4.91
C GLU A 83 12.85 -11.60 -4.62
N ASP A 84 12.74 -12.76 -5.26
CA ASP A 84 11.57 -13.65 -5.22
C ASP A 84 11.09 -14.00 -3.79
N ILE A 85 11.94 -13.81 -2.79
CA ILE A 85 11.66 -14.04 -1.36
C ILE A 85 10.63 -13.04 -0.83
N ASP A 86 10.71 -11.75 -1.19
CA ASP A 86 9.78 -10.72 -0.73
C ASP A 86 8.39 -10.87 -1.36
N LYS A 87 8.34 -11.38 -2.60
CA LYS A 87 7.09 -11.66 -3.32
C LYS A 87 6.34 -12.83 -2.70
N VAL A 88 7.05 -13.93 -2.44
CA VAL A 88 6.46 -15.13 -1.81
C VAL A 88 6.03 -14.80 -0.38
N LEU A 89 6.85 -14.06 0.37
CA LEU A 89 6.52 -13.67 1.74
C LEU A 89 5.33 -12.69 1.78
N GLY A 90 5.30 -11.68 0.91
CA GLY A 90 4.21 -10.72 0.81
C GLY A 90 2.87 -11.37 0.46
N LEU A 91 2.84 -12.26 -0.54
CA LEU A 91 1.63 -13.00 -0.91
C LEU A 91 1.17 -13.96 0.20
N ASN A 92 2.10 -14.66 0.87
CA ASN A 92 1.76 -15.57 1.97
C ASN A 92 1.26 -14.84 3.23
N ILE A 93 1.70 -13.60 3.46
CA ILE A 93 1.26 -12.75 4.58
C ILE A 93 -0.08 -12.08 4.30
N GLY A 94 -0.55 -12.13 3.04
CA GLY A 94 -1.89 -11.72 2.65
C GLY A 94 -1.93 -10.54 1.68
N GLY A 95 -0.83 -10.20 0.99
CA GLY A 95 -0.90 -9.37 -0.21
C GLY A 95 -1.67 -10.08 -1.32
N ASP A 96 -2.46 -9.32 -2.06
CA ASP A 96 -3.28 -9.85 -3.16
C ASP A 96 -2.52 -9.81 -4.49
N ASP A 97 -1.60 -8.84 -4.66
CA ASP A 97 -0.71 -8.74 -5.82
C ASP A 97 0.53 -7.87 -5.52
N TYR A 98 1.44 -7.76 -6.48
CA TYR A 98 2.59 -6.84 -6.43
C TYR A 98 2.89 -6.17 -7.79
N ILE A 99 3.42 -4.95 -7.74
CA ILE A 99 3.88 -4.16 -8.90
C ILE A 99 5.34 -3.75 -8.65
N THR A 100 6.19 -3.96 -9.66
CA THR A 100 7.61 -3.59 -9.58
C THR A 100 7.87 -2.17 -10.08
N LYS A 101 8.64 -1.38 -9.32
CA LYS A 101 9.20 -0.09 -9.74
C LYS A 101 10.43 -0.31 -10.66
N PRO A 102 10.71 0.57 -11.66
CA PRO A 102 9.90 1.72 -12.08
C PRO A 102 8.74 1.30 -13.00
N PHE A 103 7.65 2.08 -12.96
CA PHE A 103 6.46 1.92 -13.80
C PHE A 103 6.13 3.22 -14.54
#